data_AF-A0A2U9IJN5-F1
#
_entry.id   AF-A0A2U9IJN5-F1
#
_cell.length_a   1.000
_cell.length_b   1.000
_cell.length_c   1.000
_cell.angle_alpha   90.00
_cell.angle_beta   90.00
_cell.angle_gamma   90.00
#
_symmetry.space_group_name_H-M   'P 1'
#
loop_
_entity.id
_entity.type
_entity.pdbx_description
1 polymer ?
#
loop_
_entity_poly.entity_id
_entity_poly.type
_entity_poly.pdbx_seq_one_letter_code
_entity_poly.pdbx_strand_id
1 'polypeptide(L)'
;MVKLISTLGTSPGGVFETLNNLRRGNYNSKDNVVPVKITEVYVVRTKDRSVELAWKLIKGIFACCGDNEVELVDIPLEISDINSVEDYDYFKKEVSSKISAGDYIDFTGGRKAMSVAAAIEAKRLNAHIVTTIIPQDEYNAIQSKIKGINVKDLDNIIGNIKNIKSENTKEACSKFDFCSLTSKNAKTILLD
;
A
#
# COMPACT_ATOMS: atom_id res chain seq x y z
N MET A 1 -2.18 18.44 -5.44
CA MET A 1 -1.59 17.92 -4.18
C MET A 1 -0.97 16.59 -4.53
N VAL A 2 0.22 16.27 -4.00
CA VAL A 2 0.93 15.03 -4.33
C VAL A 2 0.26 13.87 -3.60
N LYS A 3 -0.02 12.77 -4.30
CA LYS A 3 -0.57 11.55 -3.69
C LYS A 3 0.37 10.35 -3.87
N LEU A 4 0.20 9.36 -3.01
CA LEU A 4 0.85 8.05 -3.14
C LEU A 4 -0.12 7.09 -3.80
N ILE A 5 0.24 6.53 -4.95
CA ILE A 5 -0.49 5.43 -5.58
C ILE A 5 0.34 4.18 -5.42
N SER A 6 -0.18 3.17 -4.74
CA SER A 6 0.56 1.94 -4.43
C SER A 6 -0.16 0.70 -4.95
N THR A 7 0.57 -0.19 -5.62
CA THR A 7 0.06 -1.50 -6.01
C THR A 7 0.10 -2.45 -4.82
N LEU A 8 -1.00 -3.14 -4.55
CA LEU A 8 -1.12 -4.03 -3.40
C LEU A 8 -0.83 -5.48 -3.77
N GLY A 9 0.03 -6.12 -2.98
CA GLY A 9 0.24 -7.58 -2.99
C GLY A 9 -0.31 -8.23 -1.73
N THR A 10 0.36 -9.28 -1.26
CA THR A 10 -0.02 -10.00 -0.04
C THR A 10 0.65 -9.47 1.23
N SER A 11 1.57 -8.50 1.10
CA SER A 11 2.20 -7.83 2.24
C SER A 11 1.51 -6.48 2.49
N PRO A 12 0.77 -6.32 3.61
CA PRO A 12 -0.04 -5.12 3.85
C PRO A 12 0.77 -3.91 4.33
N GLY A 13 1.93 -4.12 4.96
CA GLY A 13 2.72 -3.05 5.60
C GLY A 13 3.46 -2.13 4.62
N GLY A 14 3.81 -2.62 3.43
CA GLY A 14 4.67 -1.91 2.48
C GLY A 14 4.16 -0.53 2.10
N VAL A 15 2.84 -0.39 1.87
CA VAL A 15 2.22 0.90 1.51
C VAL A 15 2.40 1.94 2.63
N PHE A 16 2.18 1.51 3.88
CA PHE A 16 2.30 2.36 5.06
C PHE A 16 3.77 2.76 5.32
N GLU A 17 4.69 1.82 5.12
CA GLU A 17 6.13 2.06 5.24
C GLU A 17 6.62 3.05 4.19
N THR A 18 6.20 2.88 2.93
CA THR A 18 6.50 3.82 1.85
C THR A 18 6.04 5.23 2.20
N LEU A 19 4.79 5.38 2.64
CA LEU A 19 4.24 6.67 3.04
C LEU A 19 5.07 7.33 4.15
N ASN A 20 5.38 6.58 5.21
CA ASN A 20 6.13 7.11 6.35
C ASN A 20 7.54 7.52 5.97
N ASN A 21 8.23 6.73 5.15
CA ASN A 21 9.56 7.05 4.68
C ASN A 21 9.56 8.32 3.83
N LEU A 22 8.59 8.47 2.91
CA LEU A 22 8.44 9.68 2.10
C LEU A 22 8.13 10.92 2.96
N ARG A 23 7.15 10.82 3.88
CA ARG A 23 6.76 11.95 4.75
C ARG A 23 7.84 12.39 5.72
N ARG A 24 8.79 11.51 6.06
CA ARG A 24 9.92 11.82 6.96
C ARG A 24 11.20 12.20 6.22
N GLY A 25 11.24 12.09 4.89
CA GLY A 25 12.50 12.20 4.15
C GLY A 25 13.49 11.09 4.50
N ASN A 26 13.00 9.89 4.80
CA ASN A 26 13.81 8.69 5.10
C ASN A 26 13.79 7.71 3.92
N TYR A 27 14.23 8.16 2.74
CA TYR A 27 14.30 7.35 1.53
C TYR A 27 15.60 7.65 0.77
N ASN A 28 16.03 6.70 -0.04
CA ASN A 28 17.23 6.85 -0.86
C ASN A 28 16.87 7.50 -2.20
N SER A 29 17.59 8.53 -2.60
CA SER A 29 17.48 9.20 -3.91
C SER A 29 18.86 9.65 -4.38
N LYS A 30 19.03 9.86 -5.69
CA LYS A 30 20.21 10.54 -6.24
C LYS A 30 20.20 12.04 -5.98
N ASP A 31 19.00 12.60 -5.84
CA ASP A 31 18.79 14.02 -5.55
C ASP A 31 18.70 14.25 -4.03
N ASN A 32 18.59 15.52 -3.64
CA ASN A 32 18.38 15.89 -2.24
C ASN A 32 17.05 15.32 -1.72
N VAL A 33 17.14 14.56 -0.65
CA VAL A 33 15.98 13.96 0.03
C VAL A 33 15.28 15.04 0.84
N VAL A 34 13.97 15.23 0.59
CA VAL A 34 13.13 16.17 1.32
C VAL A 34 11.83 15.49 1.75
N PRO A 35 11.28 15.81 2.94
CA PRO A 35 9.97 15.34 3.35
C PRO A 35 8.89 15.67 2.33
N VAL A 36 8.09 14.66 1.95
CA VAL A 36 6.99 14.81 0.99
C VAL A 36 5.67 14.95 1.73
N LYS A 37 4.89 16.00 1.45
CA LYS A 37 3.55 16.15 2.03
C LYS A 37 2.53 15.35 1.23
N ILE A 38 2.12 14.20 1.78
CA ILE A 38 1.13 13.29 1.20
C ILE A 38 -0.02 13.14 2.20
N THR A 39 -1.25 13.44 1.76
CA THR A 39 -2.48 13.28 2.58
C THR A 39 -3.45 12.27 1.97
N GLU A 40 -3.16 11.75 0.78
CA GLU A 40 -4.01 10.77 0.09
C GLU A 40 -3.14 9.58 -0.37
N VAL A 41 -3.62 8.38 -0.07
CA VAL A 41 -3.00 7.12 -0.47
C VAL A 41 -4.02 6.30 -1.24
N TYR A 42 -3.75 6.07 -2.52
CA TYR A 42 -4.56 5.27 -3.42
C TYR A 42 -3.99 3.87 -3.50
N VAL A 43 -4.78 2.86 -3.18
CA VAL A 43 -4.33 1.46 -3.15
C VAL A 43 -5.00 0.70 -4.29
N VAL A 44 -4.19 0.31 -5.27
CA VAL A 44 -4.63 -0.46 -6.43
C VAL A 44 -4.54 -1.94 -6.10
N ARG A 45 -5.68 -2.65 -6.11
CA ARG A 45 -5.74 -4.06 -5.73
C ARG A 45 -6.58 -4.89 -6.69
N THR A 46 -6.18 -6.14 -6.87
CA THR A 46 -6.99 -7.15 -7.56
C THR A 46 -8.06 -7.72 -6.62
N LYS A 47 -9.01 -8.48 -7.18
CA LYS A 47 -9.99 -9.26 -6.40
C LYS A 47 -9.46 -10.60 -5.89
N ASP A 48 -8.14 -10.84 -5.95
CA ASP A 48 -7.55 -12.04 -5.37
C ASP A 48 -7.80 -12.06 -3.85
N ARG A 49 -8.21 -13.21 -3.32
CA ARG A 49 -8.58 -13.37 -1.91
C ARG A 49 -7.45 -12.99 -0.94
N SER A 50 -6.20 -13.28 -1.31
CA SER A 50 -5.04 -12.95 -0.47
C SER A 50 -4.78 -11.44 -0.46
N VAL A 51 -5.04 -10.78 -1.58
CA VAL A 51 -4.95 -9.32 -1.71
C VAL A 51 -6.11 -8.63 -0.99
N GLU A 52 -7.32 -9.19 -1.02
CA GLU A 52 -8.45 -8.70 -0.21
C GLU A 52 -8.15 -8.76 1.29
N LEU A 53 -7.51 -9.84 1.75
CA LEU A 53 -7.04 -9.94 3.14
C LEU A 53 -6.00 -8.85 3.44
N ALA A 54 -5.02 -8.64 2.56
CA ALA A 54 -4.05 -7.57 2.71
C ALA A 54 -4.72 -6.18 2.76
N TRP A 55 -5.76 -5.95 1.96
CA TRP A 55 -6.55 -4.72 1.96
C TRP A 55 -7.33 -4.50 3.27
N LYS A 56 -7.80 -5.57 3.90
CA LYS A 56 -8.38 -5.47 5.24
C LYS A 56 -7.30 -5.04 6.23
N LEU A 57 -6.16 -5.72 6.24
CA LEU A 57 -5.06 -5.46 7.18
C LEU A 57 -4.46 -4.06 7.07
N ILE A 58 -4.26 -3.53 5.86
CA ILE A 58 -3.74 -2.17 5.66
C ILE A 58 -4.66 -1.11 6.28
N LYS A 59 -6.00 -1.27 6.21
CA LYS A 59 -6.92 -0.35 6.90
C LYS A 59 -6.67 -0.33 8.41
N GLY A 60 -6.46 -1.50 9.01
CA GLY A 60 -6.11 -1.61 10.43
C GLY A 60 -4.75 -0.99 10.74
N ILE A 61 -3.74 -1.19 9.88
CA ILE A 61 -2.41 -0.55 10.03
C ILE A 61 -2.54 0.97 10.01
N PHE A 62 -3.24 1.53 9.02
CA PHE A 62 -3.42 2.99 8.94
C PHE A 62 -4.21 3.54 10.14
N ALA A 63 -5.22 2.81 10.62
CA ALA A 63 -6.03 3.22 11.76
C ALA A 63 -5.30 3.12 13.11
N CYS A 64 -4.41 2.13 13.27
CA CYS A 64 -3.76 1.86 14.55
C CYS A 64 -2.34 2.41 14.67
N CYS A 65 -1.65 2.59 13.55
CA CYS A 65 -0.23 2.94 13.51
C CYS A 65 0.02 4.30 12.86
N GLY A 66 -0.92 4.74 12.00
CA GLY A 66 -0.83 6.01 11.30
C GLY A 66 -1.28 7.20 12.14
N ASP A 67 -1.15 8.37 11.54
CA ASP A 67 -1.73 9.61 12.02
C ASP A 67 -3.04 9.93 11.28
N ASN A 68 -3.90 10.71 11.92
CA ASN A 68 -5.29 10.95 11.48
C ASN A 68 -5.42 11.85 10.22
N GLU A 69 -4.29 12.20 9.58
CA GLU A 69 -4.22 13.18 8.49
C GLU A 69 -4.27 12.56 7.09
N VAL A 70 -4.32 11.23 6.98
CA VAL A 70 -4.22 10.51 5.70
C VAL A 70 -5.56 9.87 5.32
N GLU A 71 -6.01 10.14 4.10
CA GLU A 71 -7.13 9.46 3.46
C GLU A 71 -6.62 8.24 2.67
N LEU A 72 -7.20 7.07 2.96
CA LEU A 72 -6.89 5.83 2.25
C LEU A 72 -8.03 5.53 1.26
N VAL A 73 -7.72 5.55 -0.04
CA VAL A 73 -8.67 5.38 -1.14
C VAL A 73 -8.49 4.00 -1.78
N ASP A 74 -9.57 3.23 -1.86
CA ASP A 74 -9.58 1.92 -2.52
C ASP A 74 -9.74 2.08 -4.04
N ILE A 75 -8.88 1.41 -4.82
CA ILE A 75 -9.06 1.21 -6.27
C ILE A 75 -9.15 -0.30 -6.51
N PRO A 76 -10.36 -0.88 -6.38
CA PRO A 76 -10.58 -2.29 -6.68
C PRO A 76 -10.58 -2.53 -8.18
N LEU A 77 -9.88 -3.58 -8.60
CA LEU A 77 -9.89 -4.08 -9.97
C LEU A 77 -10.69 -5.38 -10.04
N GLU A 78 -11.44 -5.54 -11.13
CA GLU A 78 -12.28 -6.73 -11.36
C GLU A 78 -11.49 -7.95 -11.84
N ILE A 79 -10.18 -7.84 -12.04
CA ILE A 79 -9.28 -8.94 -12.38
C ILE A 79 -8.67 -9.55 -11.12
N SER A 80 -8.33 -10.85 -11.16
CA SER A 80 -7.62 -11.54 -10.07
C SER A 80 -6.09 -11.40 -10.20
N ASP A 81 -5.57 -11.42 -11.42
CA ASP A 81 -4.17 -11.16 -11.80
C ASP A 81 -4.15 -10.74 -13.28
N ILE A 82 -3.00 -10.27 -13.78
CA ILE A 82 -2.78 -10.01 -15.21
C ILE A 82 -2.35 -11.31 -15.90
N ASN A 83 -3.26 -11.93 -16.65
CA ASN A 83 -3.00 -13.17 -17.39
C ASN A 83 -3.10 -13.02 -18.91
N SER A 84 -3.57 -11.88 -19.40
CA SER A 84 -3.66 -11.56 -20.82
C SER A 84 -3.29 -10.11 -21.13
N VAL A 85 -3.25 -9.76 -22.41
CA VAL A 85 -3.04 -8.37 -22.87
C VAL A 85 -4.22 -7.48 -22.47
N GLU A 86 -5.44 -8.02 -22.52
CA GLU A 86 -6.65 -7.31 -22.11
C GLU A 86 -6.63 -6.97 -20.62
N ASP A 87 -6.20 -7.90 -19.76
CA ASP A 87 -6.02 -7.64 -18.32
C ASP A 87 -4.96 -6.56 -18.09
N TYR A 88 -3.87 -6.60 -18.86
CA TYR A 88 -2.78 -5.62 -18.78
C TYR A 88 -3.27 -4.23 -19.16
N ASP A 89 -3.98 -4.09 -20.27
CA ASP A 89 -4.51 -2.81 -20.73
C ASP A 89 -5.60 -2.27 -19.81
N TYR A 90 -6.44 -3.15 -19.25
CA TYR A 90 -7.40 -2.77 -18.20
C TYR A 90 -6.68 -2.22 -16.96
N PHE A 91 -5.71 -2.95 -16.41
CA PHE A 91 -4.91 -2.51 -15.27
C PHE A 91 -4.25 -1.15 -15.55
N LYS A 92 -3.60 -1.03 -16.71
CA LYS A 92 -2.90 0.18 -17.14
C LYS A 92 -3.84 1.39 -17.21
N LYS A 93 -5.04 1.20 -17.77
CA LYS A 93 -6.06 2.24 -17.86
C LYS A 93 -6.52 2.69 -16.47
N GLU A 94 -6.84 1.76 -15.58
CA GLU A 94 -7.30 2.09 -14.23
C GLU A 94 -6.24 2.83 -13.43
N VAL A 95 -4.99 2.35 -13.45
CA VAL A 95 -3.86 3.01 -12.76
C VAL A 95 -3.59 4.39 -13.35
N SER A 96 -3.41 4.49 -14.66
CA SER A 96 -3.09 5.77 -15.32
C SER A 96 -4.14 6.85 -15.10
N SER A 97 -5.42 6.48 -14.97
CA SER A 97 -6.51 7.41 -14.68
C SER A 97 -6.38 8.11 -13.31
N LYS A 98 -5.53 7.57 -12.42
CA LYS A 98 -5.30 8.11 -11.07
C LYS A 98 -3.96 8.81 -10.95
N ILE A 99 -3.05 8.70 -11.92
CA ILE A 99 -1.71 9.29 -11.83
C ILE A 99 -1.74 10.73 -12.35
N SER A 100 -1.11 11.63 -11.63
CA SER A 100 -0.81 13.00 -12.05
C SER A 100 0.70 13.25 -11.98
N ALA A 101 1.19 14.23 -12.74
CA ALA A 101 2.59 14.61 -12.70
C ALA A 101 3.02 15.00 -11.27
N GLY A 102 4.17 14.51 -10.84
CA GLY A 102 4.71 14.71 -9.48
C GLY A 102 4.11 13.82 -8.39
N ASP A 103 3.17 12.92 -8.70
CA ASP A 103 2.71 11.89 -7.76
C ASP A 103 3.80 10.85 -7.49
N TYR A 104 3.63 10.06 -6.43
CA TYR A 104 4.54 8.97 -6.08
C TYR A 104 3.87 7.63 -6.35
N ILE A 105 4.50 6.78 -7.16
CA ILE A 105 4.00 5.47 -7.55
C ILE A 105 4.85 4.39 -6.88
N ASP A 106 4.25 3.69 -5.92
CA ASP A 106 4.86 2.58 -5.22
C ASP A 106 4.50 1.25 -5.88
N PHE A 107 5.48 0.64 -6.52
CA PHE A 107 5.30 -0.63 -7.24
C PHE A 107 5.78 -1.86 -6.44
N THR A 108 6.07 -1.68 -5.14
CA THR A 108 6.61 -2.73 -4.26
C THR A 108 5.71 -3.96 -4.16
N GLY A 109 4.41 -3.71 -4.00
CA GLY A 109 3.42 -4.76 -3.86
C GLY A 109 2.83 -5.18 -5.21
N GLY A 110 2.16 -6.32 -5.20
CA GLY A 110 1.46 -6.84 -6.36
C GLY A 110 2.31 -7.83 -7.15
N ARG A 111 1.72 -8.33 -8.22
CA ARG A 111 2.38 -9.27 -9.13
C ARG A 111 3.27 -8.48 -10.08
N LYS A 112 4.37 -9.09 -10.55
CA LYS A 112 5.41 -8.38 -11.34
C LYS A 112 4.84 -7.60 -12.54
N ALA A 113 3.82 -8.14 -13.21
CA ALA A 113 3.16 -7.46 -14.32
C ALA A 113 2.48 -6.15 -13.88
N MET A 114 1.83 -6.12 -12.72
CA MET A 114 1.22 -4.91 -12.14
C MET A 114 2.30 -3.89 -11.79
N SER A 115 3.38 -4.33 -11.15
CA SER A 115 4.51 -3.49 -10.78
C SER A 115 5.14 -2.80 -12.00
N VAL A 116 5.39 -3.57 -13.07
CA VAL A 116 5.95 -3.06 -14.33
C VAL A 116 4.98 -2.09 -15.00
N ALA A 117 3.70 -2.43 -15.10
CA ALA A 117 2.69 -1.55 -15.69
C ALA A 117 2.57 -0.22 -14.94
N ALA A 118 2.55 -0.26 -13.60
CA ALA A 118 2.49 0.94 -12.76
C ALA A 118 3.72 1.83 -12.96
N ALA A 119 4.93 1.26 -12.98
CA ALA A 119 6.16 2.00 -13.21
C ALA A 119 6.23 2.62 -14.62
N ILE A 120 5.77 1.91 -15.66
CA ILE A 120 5.69 2.44 -17.03
C ILE A 120 4.75 3.65 -17.08
N GLU A 121 3.56 3.54 -16.48
CA GLU A 121 2.59 4.64 -16.48
C GLU A 121 3.06 5.83 -15.65
N ALA A 122 3.74 5.58 -14.52
CA ALA A 122 4.38 6.61 -13.73
C ALA A 122 5.35 7.44 -14.58
N LYS A 123 6.26 6.77 -15.28
CA LYS A 123 7.24 7.40 -16.16
C LYS A 123 6.57 8.18 -17.29
N ARG A 124 5.56 7.58 -17.93
CA ARG A 124 4.81 8.22 -19.03
C ARG A 124 4.11 9.51 -18.59
N LEU A 125 3.70 9.60 -17.33
CA LEU A 125 2.93 10.71 -16.78
C LEU A 125 3.78 11.67 -15.90
N ASN A 126 5.11 11.53 -15.92
CA ASN A 126 6.04 12.33 -15.12
C ASN A 126 5.75 12.27 -13.60
N ALA A 127 5.39 11.08 -13.11
CA ALA A 127 5.30 10.78 -11.69
C ALA A 127 6.61 10.14 -11.20
N HIS A 128 6.88 10.28 -9.91
CA HIS A 128 7.99 9.66 -9.21
C HIS A 128 7.74 8.17 -9.01
N ILE A 129 8.77 7.34 -9.18
CA ILE A 129 8.68 5.89 -9.03
C ILE A 129 9.40 5.50 -7.75
N VAL A 130 8.73 4.77 -6.85
CA VAL A 130 9.35 4.32 -5.60
C VAL A 130 9.15 2.83 -5.38
N THR A 131 10.09 2.24 -4.64
CA THR A 131 9.93 0.89 -4.09
C THR A 131 10.45 0.86 -2.65
N THR A 132 9.89 -0.03 -1.83
CA THR A 132 10.22 -0.23 -0.44
C THR A 132 10.70 -1.65 -0.22
N ILE A 133 11.94 -1.79 0.20
CA ILE A 133 12.56 -3.08 0.48
C ILE A 133 12.30 -3.41 1.94
N ILE A 134 11.56 -4.49 2.17
CA ILE A 134 11.39 -5.10 3.49
C ILE A 134 12.44 -6.19 3.66
N PRO A 135 13.24 -6.21 4.74
CA PRO A 135 14.15 -7.31 5.03
C PRO A 135 13.45 -8.67 5.02
N GLN A 136 14.10 -9.67 4.43
CA GLN A 136 13.46 -10.96 4.14
C GLN A 136 13.00 -11.69 5.42
N ASP A 137 13.74 -11.58 6.51
CA ASP A 137 13.41 -12.11 7.82
C ASP A 137 12.16 -11.46 8.43
N GLU A 138 12.05 -10.13 8.36
CA GLU A 138 10.85 -9.40 8.79
C GLU A 138 9.65 -9.72 7.90
N TYR A 139 9.85 -9.76 6.58
CA TYR A 139 8.81 -10.18 5.64
C TYR A 139 8.28 -11.57 6.00
N ASN A 140 9.17 -12.55 6.25
CA ASN A 140 8.77 -13.91 6.62
C ASN A 140 8.02 -13.94 7.96
N ALA A 141 8.45 -13.13 8.94
CA ALA A 141 7.78 -13.03 10.24
C ALA A 141 6.36 -12.44 10.08
N ILE A 142 6.20 -11.38 9.30
CA ILE A 142 4.90 -10.76 8.99
C ILE A 142 3.98 -11.77 8.29
N GLN A 143 4.47 -12.46 7.27
CA GLN A 143 3.68 -13.47 6.54
C GLN A 143 3.25 -14.63 7.46
N SER A 144 4.11 -15.04 8.40
CA SER A 144 3.77 -16.08 9.38
C SER A 144 2.66 -15.64 10.32
N LYS A 145 2.67 -14.38 10.76
CA LYS A 145 1.56 -13.80 11.56
C LYS A 145 0.25 -13.78 10.76
N ILE A 146 0.31 -13.35 9.50
CA ILE A 146 -0.88 -13.26 8.63
C ILE A 146 -1.52 -14.63 8.41
N LYS A 147 -0.73 -15.69 8.20
CA LYS A 147 -1.24 -17.07 8.05
C LYS A 147 -2.05 -17.56 9.25
N GLY A 148 -1.77 -17.06 10.45
CA GLY A 148 -2.50 -17.40 11.67
C GLY A 148 -3.81 -16.63 11.85
N ILE A 149 -4.12 -15.66 10.99
CA ILE A 149 -5.31 -14.81 11.14
C ILE A 149 -6.54 -15.51 10.59
N ASN A 150 -7.54 -15.71 11.44
CA ASN A 150 -8.88 -16.11 11.00
C ASN A 150 -9.61 -14.90 10.40
N VAL A 151 -9.97 -14.99 9.12
CA VAL A 151 -10.63 -13.92 8.37
C VAL A 151 -11.96 -13.49 9.00
N LYS A 152 -12.71 -14.41 9.62
CA LYS A 152 -13.98 -14.07 10.29
C LYS A 152 -13.76 -13.18 11.51
N ASP A 153 -12.70 -13.45 12.27
CA ASP A 153 -12.34 -12.65 13.43
C ASP A 153 -11.85 -11.27 12.98
N LEU A 154 -11.10 -11.23 11.88
CA LEU A 154 -10.67 -9.98 11.27
C LEU A 154 -11.85 -9.13 10.76
N ASP A 155 -12.88 -9.74 10.17
CA ASP A 155 -14.07 -9.04 9.71
C ASP A 155 -14.86 -8.45 10.87
N ASN A 156 -14.90 -9.10 12.03
CA ASN A 156 -15.49 -8.54 13.23
C ASN A 156 -14.66 -7.37 13.79
N ILE A 157 -13.32 -7.44 13.71
CA ILE A 157 -12.41 -6.39 14.19
C ILE A 157 -12.45 -5.17 13.26
N ILE A 158 -12.39 -5.39 11.94
CA ILE A 158 -12.24 -4.34 10.91
C ILE A 158 -13.59 -3.87 10.38
N GLY A 159 -14.64 -4.70 10.40
CA GLY A 159 -15.99 -4.31 9.98
C GLY A 159 -16.57 -3.14 10.78
N ASN A 160 -16.02 -2.87 11.96
CA ASN A 160 -16.35 -1.71 12.79
C ASN A 160 -15.57 -0.44 12.42
N ILE A 161 -14.49 -0.55 11.63
CA ILE A 161 -13.69 0.56 11.09
C ILE A 161 -14.35 1.05 9.79
N LYS A 162 -15.47 1.79 9.94
CA LYS A 162 -16.14 2.46 8.82
C LYS A 162 -15.34 3.65 8.28
N ASN A 163 -14.56 4.28 9.15
CA ASN A 163 -13.59 5.32 8.85
C ASN A 163 -12.41 5.12 9.79
N ILE A 164 -11.18 5.36 9.32
CA ILE A 164 -9.94 5.37 10.13
C ILE A 164 -10.13 6.20 11.43
N LYS A 165 -11.04 7.19 11.38
CA LYS A 165 -11.35 8.20 12.40
C LYS A 165 -12.43 7.84 13.45
N SER A 166 -12.95 6.61 13.53
CA SER A 166 -14.06 6.28 14.46
C SER A 166 -13.59 5.83 15.85
N GLU A 167 -14.42 5.98 16.89
CA GLU A 167 -14.15 5.44 18.25
C GLU A 167 -13.89 3.93 18.24
N ASN A 168 -14.52 3.22 17.30
CA ASN A 168 -14.33 1.79 17.05
C ASN A 168 -12.89 1.43 16.64
N THR A 169 -12.10 2.39 16.15
CA THR A 169 -10.68 2.18 15.85
C THR A 169 -9.91 1.81 17.11
N LYS A 170 -10.12 2.46 18.25
CA LYS A 170 -9.38 2.16 19.50
C LYS A 170 -9.64 0.73 19.97
N GLU A 171 -10.89 0.28 19.90
CA GLU A 171 -11.25 -1.09 20.25
C GLU A 171 -10.58 -2.10 19.31
N ALA A 172 -10.61 -1.85 17.99
CA ALA A 172 -9.96 -2.71 17.01
C ALA A 172 -8.44 -2.82 17.25
N CYS A 173 -7.77 -1.70 17.53
CA CYS A 173 -6.33 -1.66 17.81
C CYS A 173 -5.95 -2.34 19.13
N SER A 174 -6.88 -2.46 20.09
CA SER A 174 -6.65 -3.19 21.33
C SER A 174 -6.78 -4.71 21.17
N LYS A 175 -7.57 -5.18 20.19
CA LYS A 175 -7.83 -6.61 19.94
C LYS A 175 -6.79 -7.25 19.05
N PHE A 176 -6.07 -6.46 18.24
CA PHE A 176 -5.06 -6.98 17.32
C PHE A 176 -3.92 -5.97 17.14
N ASP A 177 -2.67 -6.44 17.29
CA ASP A 177 -1.48 -5.62 17.07
C ASP A 177 -1.17 -5.50 15.57
N PHE A 178 -1.89 -4.58 14.92
CA PHE A 178 -1.71 -4.24 13.51
C PHE A 178 -0.32 -3.69 13.21
N CYS A 179 0.29 -2.96 14.14
CA CYS A 179 1.60 -2.35 13.92
C CYS A 179 2.72 -3.38 13.84
N SER A 180 2.51 -4.55 14.43
CA SER A 180 3.41 -5.69 14.28
C SER A 180 3.43 -6.32 12.87
N LEU A 181 2.55 -5.86 11.97
CA LEU A 181 2.53 -6.22 10.53
C LEU A 181 3.31 -5.22 9.66
N THR A 182 4.05 -4.30 10.28
CA THR A 182 4.95 -3.36 9.63
C THR A 182 6.41 -3.67 9.96
N SER A 183 7.29 -3.31 9.05
CA SER A 183 8.73 -3.42 9.17
C SER A 183 9.34 -2.10 9.63
N LYS A 184 10.15 -2.15 10.69
CA LYS A 184 10.88 -0.98 11.19
C LYS A 184 12.12 -0.67 10.35
N ASN A 185 12.60 -1.67 9.62
CA ASN A 185 13.82 -1.60 8.81
C ASN A 185 13.52 -1.51 7.31
N ALA A 186 12.25 -1.22 6.95
CA ALA A 186 11.84 -0.99 5.58
C ALA A 186 12.58 0.21 4.97
N LYS A 187 13.16 0.02 3.78
CA LYS A 187 13.94 1.05 3.07
C LYS A 187 13.25 1.44 1.79
N THR A 188 12.81 2.69 1.69
CA THR A 188 12.26 3.24 0.45
C THR A 188 13.36 3.78 -0.45
N ILE A 189 13.24 3.54 -1.74
CA ILE A 189 14.14 4.01 -2.80
C ILE A 189 13.29 4.74 -3.83
N LEU A 190 13.67 5.97 -4.14
CA LEU A 190 13.16 6.75 -5.26
C LEU A 190 14.01 6.43 -6.49
N LEU A 191 13.33 6.00 -7.57
CA LEU A 191 13.90 5.65 -8.86
C LEU A 191 13.63 6.76 -9.86
N ASP A 192 14.65 7.06 -10.69
CA ASP A 192 14.61 8.09 -11.74
C ASP A 192 13.82 7.65 -12.98
#